data_AF-A0AAV4XC46-F1
#
_entry.id   AF-A0AAV4XC46-F1
#
_cell.length_a   1.000
_cell.length_b   1.000
_cell.length_c   1.000
_cell.angle_alpha   90.00
_cell.angle_beta   90.00
_cell.angle_gamma   90.00
#
_symmetry.space_group_name_H-M   'P 1'
#
loop_
_entity.id
_entity.type
_entity.pdbx_description
1 polymer ?
#
loop_
_entity_poly.entity_id
_entity_poly.type
_entity_poly.pdbx_seq_one_letter_code
_entity_poly.pdbx_strand_id
1 'polypeptide(L)'
;MYISLLFFLSDLEARERAASDQEFDKKKSAEDLQKEIERLRKEGSRLVEEEKERLRQEILKQRSDIREVHTERKSQEQPRLKVKWKIHKLDESHGGYNQEYGKAICFVSTKKKGSAIVEFSTATAAQMAFELEKGEPDNPLTLSWICGQPEIPNNSRFTSQPNVKGPVPEPSGDSALTSRDYESLVLMKLRQAEERKKLIQQMMEEED
;
A
#
# COMPACT_ATOMS: atom_id res chain seq x y z
N MET A 1 -7.89 46.78 81.81
CA MET A 1 -7.39 47.24 80.49
C MET A 1 -6.37 46.25 79.89
N TYR A 2 -5.33 45.84 80.63
CA TYR A 2 -4.34 44.86 80.15
C TYR A 2 -4.89 43.46 79.78
N ILE A 3 -5.84 42.92 80.55
CA ILE A 3 -6.41 41.58 80.31
C ILE A 3 -7.18 41.53 78.97
N SER A 4 -7.93 42.59 78.64
CA SER A 4 -8.65 42.69 77.36
C SER A 4 -7.70 42.80 76.16
N LEU A 5 -6.55 43.47 76.34
CA LEU A 5 -5.54 43.61 75.28
C LEU A 5 -4.84 42.27 75.00
N LEU A 6 -4.52 41.50 76.05
CA LEU A 6 -3.93 40.17 75.94
C LEU A 6 -4.88 39.18 75.24
N PHE A 7 -6.17 39.21 75.59
CA PHE A 7 -7.17 38.37 74.92
C PHE A 7 -7.28 38.71 73.43
N PHE A 8 -7.30 40.00 73.08
CA PHE A 8 -7.35 40.44 71.69
C PHE A 8 -6.10 40.03 70.90
N LEU A 9 -4.91 40.16 71.49
CA LEU A 9 -3.66 39.74 70.86
C LEU A 9 -3.67 38.23 70.57
N SER A 10 -4.13 37.44 71.54
CA SER A 10 -4.23 35.98 71.40
C SER A 10 -5.29 35.56 70.37
N ASP A 11 -6.44 36.25 70.30
CA ASP A 11 -7.47 35.99 69.27
C ASP A 11 -6.97 36.33 67.86
N LEU A 12 -6.22 37.44 67.74
CA LEU A 12 -5.65 37.88 66.48
C LEU A 12 -4.55 36.93 65.99
N GLU A 13 -3.66 36.49 66.89
CA GLU A 13 -2.63 35.48 66.58
C GLU A 13 -3.26 34.13 66.19
N ALA A 14 -4.33 33.71 66.88
CA ALA A 14 -5.05 32.48 66.54
C ALA A 14 -5.69 32.55 65.15
N ARG A 15 -6.28 33.70 64.78
CA ARG A 15 -6.84 33.92 63.43
C ARG A 15 -5.78 33.96 62.35
N GLU A 16 -4.64 34.60 62.61
CA GLU A 16 -3.55 34.68 61.64
C GLU A 16 -2.95 33.29 61.36
N ARG A 17 -2.76 32.48 62.41
CA ARG A 17 -2.30 31.09 62.27
C ARG A 17 -3.31 30.23 61.51
N ALA A 18 -4.59 30.32 61.86
CA ALA A 18 -5.65 29.59 61.16
C ALA A 18 -5.76 29.98 59.67
N ALA A 19 -5.62 31.28 59.34
CA ALA A 19 -5.62 31.74 57.96
C ALA A 19 -4.39 31.24 57.16
N SER A 20 -3.21 31.25 57.79
CA SER A 20 -1.98 30.74 57.18
C SER A 20 -2.04 29.23 56.92
N ASP A 21 -2.53 28.45 57.89
CA ASP A 21 -2.68 27.00 57.74
C ASP A 21 -3.68 26.66 56.62
N GLN A 22 -4.78 27.42 56.53
CA GLN A 22 -5.77 27.22 55.49
C GLN A 22 -5.24 27.55 54.08
N GLU A 23 -4.40 28.57 53.95
CA GLU A 23 -3.72 28.88 52.68
C GLU A 23 -2.68 27.81 52.31
N PHE A 24 -1.96 27.27 53.29
CA PHE A 24 -1.01 26.17 53.08
C PHE A 24 -1.71 24.89 52.60
N ASP A 25 -2.82 24.52 53.25
CA ASP A 25 -3.62 23.35 52.85
C ASP A 25 -4.21 23.50 51.45
N LYS A 26 -4.70 24.69 51.09
CA LYS A 26 -5.17 24.97 49.71
C LYS A 26 -4.05 24.79 48.69
N LYS A 27 -2.84 25.31 48.96
CA LYS A 27 -1.70 25.18 48.05
C LYS A 27 -1.29 23.73 47.89
N LYS A 28 -1.19 22.98 48.99
CA LYS A 28 -0.87 21.56 48.96
C LYS A 28 -1.92 20.75 48.19
N SER A 29 -3.20 21.01 48.44
CA SER A 29 -4.29 20.38 47.69
C SER A 29 -4.24 20.72 46.20
N ALA A 30 -3.93 21.97 45.83
CA ALA A 30 -3.78 22.36 44.44
C ALA A 30 -2.58 21.67 43.75
N GLU A 31 -1.45 21.55 44.43
CA GLU A 31 -0.28 20.80 43.93
C GLU A 31 -0.58 19.32 43.71
N ASP A 32 -1.28 18.68 44.65
CA ASP A 32 -1.66 17.27 44.53
C ASP A 32 -2.63 17.05 43.36
N LEU A 33 -3.62 17.94 43.18
CA LEU A 33 -4.52 17.91 42.03
C LEU A 33 -3.76 18.12 40.71
N GLN A 34 -2.78 19.02 40.69
CA GLN A 34 -2.01 19.31 39.49
C GLN A 34 -1.14 18.12 39.06
N LYS A 35 -0.52 17.42 40.02
CA LYS A 35 0.21 16.17 39.77
C LYS A 35 -0.72 15.10 39.20
N GLU A 36 -1.92 14.97 39.75
CA GLU A 36 -2.89 13.99 39.27
C GLU A 36 -3.39 14.32 37.85
N ILE A 37 -3.64 15.59 37.55
CA ILE A 37 -3.98 16.05 36.19
C ILE A 37 -2.85 15.73 35.21
N GLU A 38 -1.60 15.97 35.59
CA GLU A 38 -0.43 15.68 34.76
C GLU A 38 -0.28 14.16 34.50
N ARG A 39 -0.44 13.35 35.54
CA ARG A 39 -0.45 11.88 35.44
C ARG A 39 -1.53 11.42 34.45
N LEU A 40 -2.77 11.89 34.63
CA LEU A 40 -3.89 11.54 33.75
C LEU A 40 -3.68 12.01 32.31
N ARG A 41 -3.07 13.18 32.09
CA ARG A 41 -2.71 13.66 30.75
C ARG A 41 -1.68 12.76 30.09
N LYS A 42 -0.65 12.34 30.82
CA LYS A 42 0.39 11.43 30.31
C LYS A 42 -0.21 10.05 29.99
N GLU A 43 -1.02 9.49 30.88
CA GLU A 43 -1.71 8.23 30.66
C GLU A 43 -2.69 8.30 29.48
N GLY A 44 -3.50 9.37 29.40
CA GLY A 44 -4.41 9.59 28.29
C GLY A 44 -3.69 9.76 26.94
N SER A 45 -2.59 10.52 26.92
CA SER A 45 -1.77 10.68 25.71
C SER A 45 -1.16 9.35 25.27
N ARG A 46 -0.69 8.51 26.21
CA ARG A 46 -0.14 7.19 25.90
C ARG A 46 -1.19 6.28 25.28
N LEU A 47 -2.39 6.20 25.86
CA LEU A 47 -3.49 5.38 25.34
C LEU A 47 -3.91 5.80 23.91
N VAL A 48 -3.97 7.12 23.66
CA VAL A 48 -4.32 7.63 22.33
C VAL A 48 -3.27 7.25 21.30
N GLU A 49 -1.98 7.35 21.63
CA GLU A 49 -0.92 7.00 20.67
C GLU A 49 -0.86 5.49 20.42
N GLU A 50 -1.03 4.66 21.46
CA GLU A 50 -1.13 3.21 21.31
C GLU A 50 -2.28 2.80 20.38
N GLU A 51 -3.48 3.40 20.56
CA GLU A 51 -4.64 3.07 19.73
C GLU A 51 -4.46 3.58 18.28
N LYS A 52 -3.84 4.75 18.08
CA LYS A 52 -3.49 5.26 16.75
C LYS A 52 -2.52 4.33 16.03
N GLU A 53 -1.50 3.82 16.74
CA GLU A 53 -0.54 2.92 16.14
C GLU A 53 -1.19 1.56 15.80
N ARG A 54 -1.99 1.02 16.70
CA ARG A 54 -2.79 -0.19 16.44
C ARG A 54 -3.66 -0.04 15.19
N LEU A 55 -4.34 1.10 15.05
CA LEU A 55 -5.17 1.38 13.88
C LEU A 55 -4.34 1.48 12.59
N ARG A 56 -3.16 2.12 12.63
CA ARG A 56 -2.25 2.18 11.49
C ARG A 56 -1.81 0.79 11.05
N GLN A 57 -1.46 -0.08 11.99
CA GLN A 57 -1.05 -1.46 11.70
C GLN A 57 -2.19 -2.25 11.04
N GLU A 58 -3.42 -2.12 11.55
CA GLU A 58 -4.59 -2.78 10.98
C GLU A 58 -4.88 -2.29 9.55
N ILE A 59 -4.81 -0.97 9.31
CA ILE A 59 -4.98 -0.39 7.97
C ILE A 59 -3.92 -0.91 7.00
N LEU A 60 -2.66 -1.00 7.44
CA LEU A 60 -1.57 -1.52 6.61
C LEU A 60 -1.78 -2.99 6.26
N LYS A 61 -2.19 -3.82 7.24
CA LYS A 61 -2.50 -5.23 7.05
C LYS A 61 -3.68 -5.44 6.10
N GLN A 62 -4.78 -4.73 6.29
CA GLN A 62 -5.92 -4.81 5.37
C GLN A 62 -5.53 -4.38 3.94
N ARG A 63 -4.67 -3.37 3.81
CA ARG A 63 -4.16 -2.94 2.50
C ARG A 63 -3.25 -3.98 1.85
N SER A 64 -2.41 -4.68 2.61
CA SER A 64 -1.61 -5.78 2.07
C SER A 64 -2.50 -6.95 1.64
N ASP A 65 -3.46 -7.34 2.48
CA ASP A 65 -4.36 -8.46 2.21
C ASP A 65 -5.22 -8.17 0.96
N ILE A 66 -5.74 -6.96 0.82
CA ILE A 66 -6.47 -6.54 -0.39
C ILE A 66 -5.58 -6.56 -1.63
N ARG A 67 -4.31 -6.15 -1.52
CA ARG A 67 -3.36 -6.19 -2.64
C ARG A 67 -3.01 -7.62 -3.03
N GLU A 68 -2.82 -8.50 -2.07
CA GLU A 68 -2.53 -9.92 -2.30
C GLU A 68 -3.73 -10.59 -2.99
N VAL A 69 -4.94 -10.43 -2.47
CA VAL A 69 -6.17 -10.95 -3.09
C VAL A 69 -6.43 -10.34 -4.48
N HIS A 70 -6.06 -9.08 -4.72
CA HIS A 70 -6.19 -8.48 -6.05
C HIS A 70 -5.13 -8.99 -7.03
N THR A 71 -3.93 -9.32 -6.53
CA THR A 71 -2.85 -9.92 -7.35
C THR A 71 -3.19 -11.36 -7.69
N GLU A 72 -3.66 -12.15 -6.74
CA GLU A 72 -4.13 -13.52 -6.95
C GLU A 72 -5.32 -13.57 -7.93
N ARG A 73 -6.29 -12.66 -7.78
CA ARG A 73 -7.40 -12.54 -8.75
C ARG A 73 -6.90 -12.19 -10.14
N LYS A 74 -5.93 -11.29 -10.30
CA LYS A 74 -5.35 -10.98 -11.63
C LYS A 74 -4.67 -12.18 -12.28
N SER A 75 -4.07 -13.07 -11.49
CA SER A 75 -3.44 -14.30 -12.00
C SER A 75 -4.45 -15.39 -12.37
N GLN A 76 -5.64 -15.39 -11.75
CA GLN A 76 -6.74 -16.32 -12.05
C GLN A 76 -7.79 -15.77 -13.02
N GLU A 77 -7.77 -14.47 -13.31
CA GLU A 77 -8.69 -13.83 -14.23
C GLU A 77 -8.44 -14.33 -15.66
N GLN A 78 -9.53 -14.63 -16.38
CA GLN A 78 -9.46 -15.01 -17.78
C GLN A 78 -8.76 -13.89 -18.58
N PRO A 79 -7.85 -14.22 -19.49
CA PRO A 79 -7.14 -13.26 -20.31
C PRO A 79 -8.12 -12.46 -21.18
N ARG A 80 -7.99 -11.12 -21.12
CA ARG A 80 -8.85 -10.20 -21.86
C ARG A 80 -8.02 -9.30 -22.75
N LEU A 81 -8.38 -9.26 -24.03
CA LEU A 81 -7.78 -8.40 -25.04
C LEU A 81 -8.75 -7.29 -25.41
N LYS A 82 -8.26 -6.06 -25.45
CA LYS A 82 -8.95 -4.96 -26.11
C LYS A 82 -8.59 -4.96 -27.58
N VAL A 83 -9.59 -5.03 -28.42
CA VAL A 83 -9.49 -4.96 -29.88
C VAL A 83 -9.98 -3.60 -30.34
N LYS A 84 -9.24 -2.98 -31.25
CA LYS A 84 -9.62 -1.72 -31.90
C LYS A 84 -9.46 -1.84 -33.41
N TRP A 85 -10.40 -1.29 -34.15
CA TRP A 85 -10.33 -1.21 -35.60
C TRP A 85 -10.84 0.13 -36.11
N LYS A 86 -10.48 0.46 -37.35
CA LYS A 86 -11.01 1.65 -37.99
C LYS A 86 -12.43 1.35 -38.46
N ILE A 87 -13.35 2.28 -38.19
CA ILE A 87 -14.72 2.25 -38.67
C ILE A 87 -14.96 3.50 -39.50
N HIS A 88 -15.53 3.33 -40.70
CA HIS A 88 -15.98 4.45 -41.52
C HIS A 88 -17.31 4.99 -40.98
N LYS A 89 -17.52 6.32 -41.01
CA LYS A 89 -18.64 6.98 -40.31
C LYS A 89 -20.04 6.55 -40.80
N LEU A 90 -20.15 6.01 -42.02
CA LEU A 90 -21.38 5.50 -42.63
C LEU A 90 -21.51 3.97 -42.56
N ASP A 91 -20.56 3.27 -41.94
CA ASP A 91 -20.60 1.82 -41.90
C ASP A 91 -21.46 1.33 -40.72
N GLU A 92 -22.65 0.83 -41.03
CA GLU A 92 -23.54 0.14 -40.09
C GLU A 92 -23.06 -1.28 -39.77
N SER A 93 -22.17 -1.85 -40.59
CA SER A 93 -21.69 -3.22 -40.46
C SER A 93 -20.47 -3.35 -39.54
N HIS A 94 -20.26 -2.43 -38.60
CA HIS A 94 -19.17 -2.46 -37.62
C HIS A 94 -17.78 -2.80 -38.22
N GLY A 95 -17.51 -2.48 -39.49
CA GLY A 95 -16.26 -2.85 -40.17
C GLY A 95 -16.09 -4.34 -40.49
N GLY A 96 -17.16 -5.13 -40.55
CA GLY A 96 -17.16 -6.56 -40.89
C GLY A 96 -17.00 -7.51 -39.69
N TYR A 97 -16.72 -6.98 -38.50
CA TYR A 97 -16.49 -7.78 -37.29
C TYR A 97 -17.77 -7.89 -36.46
N ASN A 98 -18.64 -8.81 -36.84
CA ASN A 98 -19.85 -9.17 -36.09
C ASN A 98 -19.60 -10.31 -35.09
N GLN A 99 -20.57 -10.49 -34.21
CA GLN A 99 -20.45 -10.92 -32.81
C GLN A 99 -19.98 -12.36 -32.54
N GLU A 100 -19.63 -13.15 -33.57
CA GLU A 100 -19.37 -14.59 -33.45
C GLU A 100 -17.97 -15.00 -33.94
N TYR A 101 -16.93 -14.61 -33.20
CA TYR A 101 -15.59 -15.18 -33.37
C TYR A 101 -15.39 -16.39 -32.44
N GLY A 102 -16.13 -17.48 -32.70
CA GLY A 102 -15.90 -18.81 -32.12
C GLY A 102 -16.01 -18.91 -30.59
N LYS A 103 -15.20 -19.81 -29.98
CA LYS A 103 -15.18 -20.16 -28.53
C LYS A 103 -14.64 -19.03 -27.62
N ALA A 104 -14.72 -17.77 -28.05
CA ALA A 104 -14.28 -16.60 -27.30
C ALA A 104 -15.47 -15.64 -27.12
N ILE A 105 -15.61 -15.06 -25.94
CA ILE A 105 -16.71 -14.15 -25.62
C ILE A 105 -16.29 -12.73 -26.02
N CYS A 106 -16.99 -12.11 -26.97
CA CYS A 106 -16.69 -10.78 -27.49
C CYS A 106 -17.72 -9.74 -27.03
N PHE A 107 -17.24 -8.68 -26.36
CA PHE A 107 -18.02 -7.52 -25.92
C PHE A 107 -17.70 -6.31 -26.79
N VAL A 108 -18.54 -6.00 -27.77
CA VAL A 108 -18.40 -4.81 -28.61
C VAL A 108 -18.94 -3.57 -27.89
N SER A 109 -18.17 -2.48 -27.88
CA SER A 109 -18.60 -1.23 -27.25
C SER A 109 -19.66 -0.53 -28.09
N THR A 110 -20.88 -0.41 -27.56
CA THR A 110 -21.98 0.32 -28.22
C THR A 110 -21.77 1.84 -28.19
N LYS A 111 -20.97 2.36 -27.25
CA LYS A 111 -20.70 3.81 -27.09
C LYS A 111 -19.57 4.33 -27.97
N LYS A 112 -18.57 3.49 -28.27
CA LYS A 112 -17.41 3.83 -29.12
C LYS A 112 -17.29 2.79 -30.23
N LYS A 113 -17.89 3.11 -31.37
CA LYS A 113 -17.77 2.30 -32.60
C LYS A 113 -16.27 2.07 -32.89
N GLY A 114 -15.86 0.82 -33.07
CA GLY A 114 -14.49 0.43 -33.43
C GLY A 114 -13.64 -0.07 -32.26
N SER A 115 -14.27 -0.47 -31.15
CA SER A 115 -13.57 -1.16 -30.07
C SER A 115 -14.42 -2.29 -29.47
N ALA A 116 -13.78 -3.41 -29.20
CA ALA A 116 -14.33 -4.53 -28.43
C ALA A 116 -13.36 -5.03 -27.37
N ILE A 117 -13.89 -5.81 -26.44
CA ILE A 117 -13.13 -6.57 -25.45
C ILE A 117 -13.42 -8.03 -25.73
N VAL A 118 -12.39 -8.83 -25.92
CA VAL A 118 -12.51 -10.28 -26.13
C VAL A 118 -11.95 -10.99 -24.89
N GLU A 119 -12.78 -11.82 -24.30
CA GLU A 119 -12.45 -12.69 -23.17
C GLU A 119 -12.18 -14.11 -23.69
N PHE A 120 -10.99 -14.63 -23.40
CA PHE A 120 -10.56 -15.95 -23.84
C PHE A 120 -10.53 -16.92 -22.65
N SER A 121 -10.92 -18.18 -22.90
CA SER A 121 -10.91 -19.22 -21.86
C SER A 121 -9.49 -19.65 -21.44
N THR A 122 -8.47 -19.44 -22.29
CA THR A 122 -7.08 -19.88 -22.06
C THR A 122 -6.06 -18.81 -22.45
N ALA A 123 -5.00 -18.68 -21.66
CA ALA A 123 -3.89 -17.73 -21.90
C ALA A 123 -3.17 -17.99 -23.23
N THR A 124 -2.99 -19.25 -23.62
CA THR A 124 -2.39 -19.64 -24.89
C THR A 124 -3.23 -19.20 -26.09
N ALA A 125 -4.56 -19.31 -26.01
CA ALA A 125 -5.47 -18.85 -27.06
C ALA A 125 -5.42 -17.33 -27.20
N ALA A 126 -5.40 -16.59 -26.09
CA ALA A 126 -5.24 -15.14 -26.11
C ALA A 126 -3.89 -14.71 -26.70
N GLN A 127 -2.80 -15.42 -26.36
CA GLN A 127 -1.46 -15.12 -26.89
C GLN A 127 -1.38 -15.38 -28.40
N MET A 128 -1.88 -16.53 -28.87
CA MET A 128 -1.91 -16.83 -30.30
C MET A 128 -2.76 -15.79 -31.06
N ALA A 129 -3.91 -15.39 -30.52
CA ALA A 129 -4.71 -14.33 -31.11
C ALA A 129 -3.95 -13.00 -31.17
N PHE A 130 -3.21 -12.65 -30.12
CA PHE A 130 -2.40 -11.43 -30.09
C PHE A 130 -1.26 -11.42 -31.14
N GLU A 131 -0.63 -12.56 -31.39
CA GLU A 131 0.52 -12.68 -32.30
C GLU A 131 0.10 -12.88 -33.77
N LEU A 132 -0.96 -13.64 -34.01
CA LEU A 132 -1.39 -14.07 -35.35
C LEU A 132 -2.48 -13.18 -35.94
N GLU A 133 -3.40 -12.67 -35.12
CA GLU A 133 -4.58 -11.96 -35.60
C GLU A 133 -4.26 -10.48 -35.86
N LYS A 134 -3.96 -10.14 -37.11
CA LYS A 134 -3.70 -8.76 -37.55
C LYS A 134 -4.92 -8.11 -38.22
N GLY A 135 -6.01 -8.85 -38.35
CA GLY A 135 -7.23 -8.43 -39.05
C GLY A 135 -7.10 -8.45 -40.56
N GLU A 136 -8.16 -8.01 -41.23
CA GLU A 136 -8.20 -7.86 -42.69
C GLU A 136 -7.12 -6.88 -43.20
N PRO A 137 -6.47 -7.17 -44.34
CA PRO A 137 -5.38 -6.34 -44.87
C PRO A 137 -5.82 -4.90 -45.19
N ASP A 138 -7.10 -4.71 -45.54
CA ASP A 138 -7.70 -3.39 -45.81
C ASP A 138 -8.07 -2.63 -44.52
N ASN A 139 -8.22 -3.33 -43.38
CA ASN A 139 -8.57 -2.74 -42.09
C ASN A 139 -7.88 -3.49 -40.93
N PRO A 140 -6.61 -3.17 -40.65
CA PRO A 140 -5.84 -3.87 -39.64
C PRO A 140 -6.41 -3.65 -38.23
N LEU A 141 -6.46 -4.73 -37.45
CA LEU A 141 -6.87 -4.72 -36.05
C LEU A 141 -5.69 -4.32 -35.16
N THR A 142 -5.97 -3.56 -34.10
CA THR A 142 -5.01 -3.23 -33.05
C THR A 142 -5.43 -3.93 -31.76
N LEU A 143 -4.59 -4.85 -31.29
CA LEU A 143 -4.80 -5.61 -30.06
C LEU A 143 -3.99 -5.02 -28.91
N SER A 144 -4.56 -4.98 -27.70
CA SER A 144 -3.84 -4.57 -26.48
C SER A 144 -4.34 -5.37 -25.28
N TRP A 145 -3.43 -5.82 -24.42
CA TRP A 145 -3.77 -6.57 -23.22
C TRP A 145 -4.47 -5.70 -22.18
N ILE A 146 -5.56 -6.22 -21.60
CA ILE A 146 -6.23 -5.61 -20.44
C ILE A 146 -5.81 -6.34 -19.16
N CYS A 147 -5.85 -7.68 -19.17
CA CYS A 147 -5.45 -8.54 -18.06
C CYS A 147 -5.04 -9.92 -18.58
N GLY A 148 -4.36 -10.71 -17.74
CA GLY A 148 -3.89 -12.05 -18.10
C GLY A 148 -2.85 -12.05 -19.22
N GLN A 149 -2.07 -10.96 -19.36
CA GLN A 149 -0.90 -10.97 -20.24
C GLN A 149 0.06 -12.03 -19.69
N PRO A 150 0.40 -13.07 -20.46
CA PRO A 150 1.39 -14.03 -20.02
C PRO A 150 2.70 -13.28 -19.74
N GLU A 151 3.34 -13.58 -18.60
CA GLU A 151 4.69 -13.10 -18.28
C GLU A 151 5.67 -13.73 -19.27
N ILE A 152 5.66 -13.25 -20.51
CA ILE A 152 6.72 -13.52 -21.45
C ILE A 152 7.88 -12.65 -20.96
N PRO A 153 9.02 -13.23 -20.55
CA PRO A 153 10.20 -12.42 -20.28
C PRO A 153 10.46 -11.60 -21.54
N ASN A 154 10.47 -10.27 -21.39
CA ASN A 154 10.69 -9.32 -22.47
C ASN A 154 12.07 -9.55 -23.11
N ASN A 155 12.17 -10.55 -23.98
CA ASN A 155 13.29 -10.76 -24.87
C ASN A 155 12.84 -11.49 -26.13
N SER A 156 11.79 -10.98 -26.78
CA SER A 156 11.60 -11.21 -28.20
C SER A 156 10.68 -10.15 -28.78
N ARG A 157 11.16 -8.90 -28.81
CA ARG A 157 10.75 -8.02 -29.90
C ARG A 157 11.46 -8.56 -31.13
N PHE A 158 10.77 -9.38 -31.92
CA PHE A 158 11.11 -9.54 -33.34
C PHE A 158 10.86 -8.18 -34.02
N THR A 159 11.78 -7.26 -33.82
CA THR A 159 11.93 -6.06 -34.63
C THR A 159 13.39 -6.04 -35.07
N SER A 160 13.59 -6.52 -36.31
CA SER A 160 14.64 -6.12 -37.25
C SER A 160 16.07 -5.99 -36.71
N GLN A 161 16.89 -6.98 -37.08
CA GLN A 161 18.36 -6.97 -37.26
C GLN A 161 19.18 -5.84 -36.63
N PRO A 162 20.28 -6.20 -35.96
CA PRO A 162 21.56 -5.87 -36.56
C PRO A 162 22.56 -7.03 -36.58
N ASN A 163 23.28 -7.07 -37.70
CA ASN A 163 24.47 -7.84 -38.01
C ASN A 163 25.57 -7.75 -36.93
N VAL A 164 25.92 -8.86 -36.25
CA VAL A 164 27.29 -9.12 -35.77
C VAL A 164 27.55 -10.64 -35.69
N LYS A 165 28.65 -11.08 -36.28
CA LYS A 165 29.17 -12.45 -36.32
C LYS A 165 29.81 -12.85 -34.97
N GLY A 166 29.51 -14.05 -34.46
CA GLY A 166 30.22 -14.68 -33.32
C GLY A 166 29.60 -16.03 -32.94
N PRO A 167 30.38 -17.03 -32.47
CA PRO A 167 29.92 -18.42 -32.42
C PRO A 167 29.10 -18.77 -31.18
N VAL A 168 28.18 -19.72 -31.39
CA VAL A 168 27.15 -20.29 -30.50
C VAL A 168 27.69 -20.81 -29.16
N PRO A 169 26.93 -20.66 -28.06
CA PRO A 169 26.76 -21.75 -27.11
C PRO A 169 25.28 -22.16 -26.93
N GLU A 170 25.09 -23.46 -26.80
CA GLU A 170 23.83 -24.22 -26.73
C GLU A 170 23.02 -24.05 -25.42
N PRO A 171 21.76 -24.55 -25.39
CA PRO A 171 20.74 -24.15 -24.44
C PRO A 171 20.63 -25.08 -23.24
N SER A 172 20.52 -24.53 -22.03
CA SER A 172 20.10 -25.21 -20.80
C SER A 172 19.77 -24.08 -19.81
N GLY A 173 18.57 -23.90 -19.27
CA GLY A 173 17.72 -24.87 -18.60
C GLY A 173 17.41 -24.25 -17.23
N ASP A 174 16.12 -24.19 -16.90
CA ASP A 174 15.56 -24.00 -15.56
C ASP A 174 15.82 -22.72 -14.74
N SER A 175 14.71 -21.98 -14.53
CA SER A 175 14.14 -21.67 -13.21
C SER A 175 15.05 -21.82 -11.99
N ALA A 176 15.69 -20.75 -11.55
CA ALA A 176 16.10 -20.60 -10.16
C ALA A 176 16.22 -19.13 -9.80
N LEU A 177 15.40 -18.65 -8.87
CA LEU A 177 15.81 -17.56 -7.99
C LEU A 177 17.08 -18.06 -7.29
N THR A 178 18.21 -17.47 -7.61
CA THR A 178 19.50 -18.07 -7.31
C THR A 178 19.78 -17.97 -5.81
N SER A 179 20.52 -18.92 -5.23
CA SER A 179 20.97 -18.90 -3.82
C SER A 179 21.61 -17.54 -3.42
N ARG A 180 22.22 -16.88 -4.40
CA ARG A 180 22.80 -15.52 -4.33
C ARG A 180 21.79 -14.47 -3.85
N ASP A 181 20.55 -14.57 -4.30
CA ASP A 181 19.49 -13.60 -4.01
C ASP A 181 18.98 -13.75 -2.57
N TYR A 182 18.96 -14.99 -2.06
CA TYR A 182 18.62 -15.27 -0.66
C TYR A 182 19.71 -14.80 0.30
N GLU A 183 20.99 -15.03 -0.03
CA GLU A 183 22.11 -14.54 0.78
C GLU A 183 22.10 -13.01 0.86
N SER A 184 21.88 -12.33 -0.27
CA SER A 184 21.76 -10.88 -0.33
C SER A 184 20.62 -10.35 0.55
N LEU A 185 19.45 -11.00 0.49
CA LEU A 185 18.27 -10.59 1.26
C LEU A 185 18.46 -10.81 2.77
N VAL A 186 19.13 -11.89 3.18
CA VAL A 186 19.47 -12.15 4.58
C VAL A 186 20.48 -11.12 5.11
N LEU A 187 21.53 -10.82 4.35
CA LEU A 187 22.53 -9.80 4.73
C LEU A 187 21.91 -8.40 4.84
N MET A 188 21.01 -8.05 3.94
CA MET A 188 20.26 -6.79 4.01
C MET A 188 19.38 -6.72 5.27
N LYS A 189 18.68 -7.81 5.61
CA LYS A 189 17.85 -7.88 6.83
C LYS A 189 18.69 -7.78 8.12
N LEU A 190 19.84 -8.45 8.17
CA LEU A 190 20.75 -8.39 9.32
C LEU A 190 21.25 -6.95 9.56
N ARG A 191 21.65 -6.25 8.50
CA ARG A 191 22.06 -4.84 8.58
C ARG A 191 20.95 -3.95 9.14
N GLN A 192 19.73 -4.09 8.62
CA GLN A 192 18.60 -3.28 9.06
C GLN A 192 18.25 -3.52 10.53
N ALA A 193 18.38 -4.77 11.01
CA ALA A 193 18.15 -5.11 12.41
C ALA A 193 19.20 -4.47 13.33
N GLU A 194 20.46 -4.44 12.92
CA GLU A 194 21.54 -3.82 13.68
C GLU A 194 21.37 -2.29 13.78
N GLU A 195 21.05 -1.63 12.66
CA GLU A 195 20.79 -0.18 12.64
C GLU A 195 19.62 0.19 13.57
N ARG A 196 18.54 -0.60 13.57
CA ARG A 196 17.40 -0.40 14.48
C ARG A 196 17.80 -0.58 15.93
N LYS A 197 18.61 -1.60 16.24
CA LYS A 197 19.09 -1.84 17.60
C LYS A 197 19.94 -0.68 18.10
N LYS A 198 20.80 -0.14 17.24
CA LYS A 198 21.65 1.02 17.57
C LYS A 198 20.81 2.27 17.82
N LEU A 199 19.79 2.52 16.99
CA LEU A 199 18.88 3.65 17.15
C LEU A 199 18.10 3.57 18.47
N ILE A 200 17.59 2.38 18.82
CA ILE A 200 16.88 2.16 20.09
C ILE A 200 17.81 2.40 21.28
N GLN A 201 19.05 1.91 21.22
CA GLN A 201 20.02 2.13 22.28
C GLN A 201 20.36 3.62 22.45
N GLN A 202 20.51 4.35 21.34
CA GLN A 202 20.75 5.79 21.37
C GLN A 202 19.58 6.56 21.98
N MET A 203 18.33 6.18 21.65
CA MET A 203 17.13 6.77 22.25
C MET A 203 17.03 6.48 23.76
N MET A 204 17.47 5.30 24.21
CA MET A 204 17.49 4.99 25.65
C MET A 204 18.55 5.77 26.41
N GLU A 205 19.69 6.07 25.79
CA GLU A 205 20.81 6.79 26.41
C GLU A 205 20.60 8.32 26.43
N GLU A 206 19.69 8.85 25.61
CA GLU A 206 19.24 10.25 25.63
C GLU A 206 18.05 10.51 26.58
N GLU A 207 17.36 9.47 27.06
CA GLU A 207 16.24 9.57 28.01
C GLU A 207 16.66 9.44 29.50
N ASP A 208 17.94 9.12 29.78
CA ASP A 208 18.57 9.15 31.12
C ASP A 208 19.35 10.46 31.36
#